data_AF-A0A7Y3UC33-F1
#
_entry.id   AF-A0A7Y3UC33-F1
#
_cell.length_a   1.000
_cell.length_b   1.000
_cell.length_c   1.000
_cell.angle_alpha   90.00
_cell.angle_beta   90.00
_cell.angle_gamma   90.00
#
_symmetry.space_group_name_H-M   'P 1'
#
loop_
_entity.id
_entity.type
_entity.pdbx_description
1 polymer ?
#
loop_
_entity_poly.entity_id
_entity_poly.type
_entity_poly.pdbx_seq_one_letter_code
_entity_poly.pdbx_strand_id
1 'polypeptide(L)'
;MEFIEYQAVLPGLRDQGITEVEDDQGRIRLEADPSPTLQVLHFKSETSTTPPYPDARILDRAKENLPAEIIEILGRLHLNEVIVVPVCEWQGVIVCAAYDLANDETWIEFDAVAALHQKTRDPLAVTRGEFSVLQVMIKAILENGESPAQDLIITSDLIPLLIEVFPDGTVSVTCRQDVADELVRNL
;
A
#
# COMPACT_ATOMS: atom_id res chain seq x y z
N MET A 1 -10.34 1.61 -12.09
CA MET A 1 -8.95 1.29 -11.83
C MET A 1 -8.23 1.47 -13.13
N GLU A 2 -7.08 2.14 -13.09
CA GLU A 2 -6.34 2.46 -14.30
C GLU A 2 -4.85 2.41 -14.01
N PHE A 3 -4.08 1.74 -14.86
CA PHE A 3 -2.63 1.85 -14.80
C PHE A 3 -2.22 3.19 -15.38
N ILE A 4 -1.41 3.91 -14.62
CA ILE A 4 -0.88 5.22 -15.00
C ILE A 4 0.62 5.12 -15.18
N GLU A 5 1.18 5.89 -16.10
CA GLU A 5 2.62 5.86 -16.34
C GLU A 5 3.37 6.30 -15.08
N TYR A 6 4.38 5.52 -14.67
CA TYR A 6 5.14 5.80 -13.45
C TYR A 6 5.71 7.23 -13.42
N GLN A 7 6.19 7.74 -14.55
CA GLN A 7 6.76 9.10 -14.63
C GLN A 7 5.72 10.22 -14.44
N ALA A 8 4.44 9.94 -14.70
CA ALA A 8 3.37 10.92 -14.57
C ALA A 8 3.01 11.19 -13.10
N VAL A 9 3.19 10.22 -12.19
CA VAL A 9 2.85 10.38 -10.77
C VAL A 9 3.96 11.03 -9.94
N LEU A 10 5.21 10.84 -10.34
CA LEU A 10 6.37 11.27 -9.55
C LEU A 10 6.37 12.76 -9.16
N PRO A 11 5.97 13.71 -10.02
CA PRO A 11 5.87 15.11 -9.62
C PRO A 11 4.93 15.33 -8.44
N GLY A 12 3.73 14.75 -8.46
CA GLY A 12 2.74 14.89 -7.39
C GLY A 12 3.21 14.24 -6.09
N LEU A 13 3.86 13.08 -6.16
CA LEU A 13 4.45 12.43 -4.98
C LEU A 13 5.57 13.30 -4.37
N ARG A 14 6.44 13.87 -5.20
CA ARG A 14 7.52 14.77 -4.73
C ARG A 14 6.99 16.04 -4.08
N ASP A 15 5.88 16.59 -4.57
CA ASP A 15 5.22 17.75 -3.94
C ASP A 15 4.72 17.42 -2.52
N GLN A 16 4.45 16.13 -2.23
CA GLN A 16 4.12 15.63 -0.89
C GLN A 16 5.35 15.17 -0.08
N GLY A 17 6.56 15.39 -0.59
CA GLY A 17 7.80 14.92 0.04
C GLY A 17 7.98 13.40 -0.04
N ILE A 18 7.39 12.74 -1.03
CA ILE A 18 7.57 11.30 -1.27
C ILE A 18 8.47 11.11 -2.47
N THR A 19 9.54 10.34 -2.29
CA THR A 19 10.57 10.11 -3.30
C THR A 19 10.77 8.64 -3.57
N GLU A 20 11.25 8.34 -4.78
CA GLU A 20 11.61 6.99 -5.18
C GLU A 20 13.03 6.66 -4.71
N VAL A 21 13.20 5.48 -4.12
CA VAL A 21 14.49 4.96 -3.70
C VAL A 21 14.65 3.53 -4.21
N GLU A 22 15.74 3.28 -4.91
CA GLU A 22 16.14 1.93 -5.32
C GLU A 22 16.99 1.30 -4.22
N ASP A 23 16.61 0.10 -3.78
CA ASP A 23 17.39 -0.62 -2.78
C ASP A 23 18.53 -1.47 -3.39
N ASP A 24 19.28 -2.13 -2.54
CA ASP A 24 20.44 -2.97 -2.92
C ASP A 24 20.07 -4.19 -3.79
N GLN A 25 18.79 -4.52 -3.88
CA GLN A 25 18.24 -5.62 -4.70
C GLN A 25 17.58 -5.11 -5.99
N GLY A 26 17.68 -3.81 -6.29
CA GLY A 26 17.04 -3.20 -7.46
C GLY A 26 15.52 -3.12 -7.36
N ARG A 27 14.99 -3.16 -6.13
CA ARG A 27 13.57 -2.93 -5.86
C ARG A 27 13.32 -1.45 -5.71
N ILE A 28 12.18 -1.01 -6.20
CA ILE A 28 11.81 0.40 -6.18
C ILE A 28 10.86 0.60 -5.01
N ARG A 29 11.28 1.41 -4.04
CA ARG A 29 10.46 1.81 -2.89
C ARG A 29 10.15 3.29 -2.95
N LEU A 30 9.17 3.68 -2.16
CA LEU A 30 8.87 5.08 -1.89
C LEU A 30 9.29 5.39 -0.46
N GLU A 31 9.97 6.52 -0.25
CA GLU A 31 10.35 7.03 1.05
C GLU A 31 9.77 8.44 1.23
N ALA A 32 9.31 8.74 2.44
CA ALA A 32 8.89 10.08 2.80
C ALA A 32 10.07 10.87 3.37
N ASP A 33 10.21 12.12 2.95
CA ASP A 33 11.23 13.05 3.44
C ASP A 33 11.12 13.18 4.97
N PRO A 34 12.25 13.11 5.71
CA PRO A 34 12.24 13.28 7.15
C PRO A 34 11.61 14.62 7.54
N SER A 35 10.50 14.56 8.27
CA SER A 35 9.79 15.74 8.74
C SER A 35 9.28 15.52 10.16
N PRO A 36 9.41 16.51 11.06
CA PRO A 36 8.90 16.41 12.43
C PRO A 36 7.38 16.29 12.50
N THR A 37 6.66 16.61 11.42
CA THR A 37 5.20 16.49 11.34
C THR A 37 4.73 15.14 10.82
N LEU A 38 5.64 14.32 10.28
CA LEU A 38 5.35 12.96 9.88
C LEU A 38 5.57 12.00 11.05
N GLN A 39 4.73 10.99 11.12
CA GLN A 39 4.78 9.92 12.09
C GLN A 39 4.78 8.61 11.32
N VAL A 40 5.55 7.65 11.81
CA VAL A 40 5.54 6.28 11.29
C VAL A 40 4.85 5.40 12.31
N LEU A 41 3.74 4.78 11.91
CA LEU A 41 3.09 3.73 12.67
C LEU A 41 3.53 2.38 12.09
N HIS A 42 3.82 1.42 12.96
CA HIS A 42 4.19 0.07 12.57
C HIS A 42 3.20 -0.90 13.18
N PHE A 43 2.29 -1.42 12.35
CA PHE A 43 1.32 -2.42 12.75
C PHE A 43 1.98 -3.79 12.68
N LYS A 44 2.14 -4.37 13.86
CA LYS A 44 2.82 -5.64 14.05
C LYS A 44 1.79 -6.74 14.30
N SER A 45 1.85 -7.80 13.51
CA SER A 45 1.10 -9.03 13.73
C SER A 45 1.97 -10.10 14.40
N GLU A 46 1.38 -11.24 14.76
CA GLU A 46 2.10 -12.37 15.34
C GLU A 46 3.15 -12.96 14.38
N THR A 47 2.95 -12.81 13.07
CA THR A 47 3.84 -13.34 12.03
C THR A 47 4.87 -12.32 11.53
N SER A 48 4.79 -11.07 12.00
CA SER A 48 5.66 -9.97 11.54
C SER A 48 7.13 -10.27 11.82
N THR A 49 7.94 -10.20 10.77
CA THR A 49 9.41 -10.34 10.82
C THR A 49 10.14 -9.08 10.40
N THR A 50 9.45 -8.18 9.69
CA THR A 50 9.95 -6.91 9.19
C THR A 50 10.23 -5.99 10.37
N PRO A 51 11.45 -5.47 10.52
CA PRO A 51 11.78 -4.58 11.61
C PRO A 51 11.03 -3.24 11.46
N PRO A 52 10.60 -2.61 12.58
CA PRO A 52 10.04 -1.28 12.52
C PRO A 52 11.09 -0.26 12.07
N TYR A 53 10.66 0.77 11.35
CA TYR A 53 11.50 1.93 11.05
C TYR A 53 11.95 2.64 12.34
N PRO A 54 13.09 3.37 12.31
CA PRO A 54 13.50 4.21 13.43
C PRO A 54 12.37 5.14 13.89
N ASP A 55 12.20 5.26 15.20
CA ASP A 55 11.18 6.09 15.85
C ASP A 55 9.71 5.73 15.51
N ALA A 56 9.48 4.59 14.84
CA ALA A 56 8.13 4.13 14.56
C ALA A 56 7.38 3.77 15.84
N ARG A 57 6.12 4.19 15.92
CA ARG A 57 5.20 3.77 16.97
C ARG A 57 4.65 2.38 16.64
N ILE A 58 5.04 1.40 17.44
CA ILE A 58 4.60 0.01 17.27
C ILE A 58 3.21 -0.17 17.87
N LEU A 59 2.30 -0.75 17.10
CA LEU A 59 0.96 -1.14 17.53
C LEU A 59 0.73 -2.61 17.19
N ASP A 60 0.41 -3.43 18.18
CA ASP A 60 0.02 -4.82 17.93
C ASP A 60 -1.37 -4.87 17.28
N ARG A 61 -1.50 -5.65 16.21
CA ARG A 61 -2.73 -5.80 15.42
C ARG A 61 -2.92 -7.24 14.95
N ALA A 62 -4.16 -7.70 15.00
CA ALA A 62 -4.54 -8.94 14.35
C ALA A 62 -4.47 -8.76 12.83
N LYS A 63 -3.78 -9.67 12.15
CA LYS A 63 -3.51 -9.62 10.72
C LYS A 63 -4.80 -9.53 9.90
N GLU A 64 -5.85 -10.18 10.36
CA GLU A 64 -7.16 -10.28 9.71
C GLU A 64 -7.91 -8.95 9.69
N ASN A 65 -7.59 -8.04 10.62
CA ASN A 65 -8.24 -6.72 10.70
C ASN A 65 -7.57 -5.69 9.79
N LEU A 66 -6.27 -5.83 9.52
CA LEU A 66 -5.46 -4.85 8.79
C LEU A 66 -6.04 -4.42 7.43
N PRO A 67 -6.58 -5.32 6.58
CA PRO A 67 -7.17 -4.89 5.31
C PRO A 67 -8.32 -3.91 5.50
N ALA A 68 -9.25 -4.21 6.43
CA ALA A 68 -10.40 -3.36 6.70
C ALA A 68 -9.97 -2.05 7.37
N GLU A 69 -9.03 -2.12 8.33
CA GLU A 69 -8.46 -0.94 8.98
C GLU A 69 -7.86 0.00 7.95
N ILE A 70 -7.01 -0.48 7.02
CA ILE A 70 -6.40 0.34 5.96
C ILE A 70 -7.47 1.05 5.12
N ILE A 71 -8.50 0.36 4.65
CA ILE A 71 -9.57 1.00 3.88
C ILE A 71 -10.31 2.07 4.70
N GLU A 72 -10.50 1.83 6.00
CA GLU A 72 -11.08 2.83 6.90
C GLU A 72 -10.18 4.06 7.03
N ILE A 73 -8.86 3.90 7.10
CA ILE A 73 -7.89 5.01 7.06
C ILE A 73 -8.13 5.87 5.81
N LEU A 74 -8.14 5.24 4.63
CA LEU A 74 -8.32 5.93 3.36
C LEU A 74 -9.66 6.67 3.31
N GLY A 75 -10.72 6.05 3.84
CA GLY A 75 -12.06 6.64 3.92
C GLY A 75 -12.13 7.86 4.84
N ARG A 76 -11.47 7.83 6.01
CA ARG A 76 -11.41 8.94 6.97
C ARG A 76 -10.58 10.10 6.45
N LEU A 77 -9.53 9.81 5.68
CA LEU A 77 -8.74 10.82 4.97
C LEU A 77 -9.48 11.49 3.81
N HIS A 78 -10.72 11.06 3.52
CA HIS A 78 -11.55 11.57 2.43
C HIS A 78 -10.86 11.48 1.06
N LEU A 79 -9.98 10.49 0.88
CA LEU A 79 -9.32 10.22 -0.38
C LEU A 79 -10.32 9.56 -1.33
N ASN A 80 -10.59 10.22 -2.45
CA ASN A 80 -11.44 9.67 -3.51
C ASN A 80 -10.67 8.74 -4.45
N GLU A 81 -9.34 8.84 -4.43
CA GLU A 81 -8.42 8.06 -5.23
C GLU A 81 -7.12 7.87 -4.44
N VAL A 82 -6.49 6.71 -4.61
CA VAL A 82 -5.15 6.40 -4.11
C VAL A 82 -4.31 5.82 -5.24
N ILE A 83 -3.00 5.98 -5.11
CA ILE A 83 -2.00 5.43 -6.02
C ILE A 83 -1.44 4.17 -5.36
N VAL A 84 -1.53 3.04 -6.06
CA VAL A 84 -1.02 1.76 -5.59
C VAL A 84 0.19 1.37 -6.43
N VAL A 85 1.32 1.09 -5.79
CA VAL A 85 2.61 0.83 -6.43
C VAL A 85 3.15 -0.51 -5.97
N PRO A 86 3.52 -1.43 -6.87
CA PRO A 86 4.24 -2.63 -6.49
C PRO A 86 5.70 -2.29 -6.23
N VAL A 87 6.31 -2.88 -5.20
CA VAL A 87 7.75 -2.70 -4.92
C VAL A 87 8.62 -3.36 -6.02
N CYS A 88 8.13 -4.51 -6.52
CA CYS A 88 8.67 -5.23 -7.66
C CYS A 88 7.74 -5.07 -8.87
N GLU A 89 7.68 -6.05 -9.78
CA GLU A 89 6.70 -6.07 -10.86
C GLU A 89 5.32 -6.54 -10.35
N TRP A 90 4.24 -6.08 -10.98
CA TRP A 90 2.86 -6.47 -10.62
C TRP A 90 2.59 -7.97 -10.61
N GLN A 91 3.36 -8.77 -11.37
CA GLN A 91 3.18 -10.22 -11.43
C GLN A 91 3.10 -10.86 -10.04
N GLY A 92 3.96 -10.46 -9.10
CA GLY A 92 3.99 -11.03 -7.75
C GLY A 92 2.67 -10.80 -7.02
N VAL A 93 2.21 -9.56 -7.00
CA VAL A 93 0.97 -9.12 -6.35
C VAL A 93 -0.26 -9.75 -7.02
N ILE A 94 -0.35 -9.70 -8.35
CA ILE A 94 -1.50 -10.24 -9.09
C ILE A 94 -1.62 -11.75 -8.90
N VAL A 95 -0.52 -12.50 -9.00
CA VAL A 95 -0.54 -13.95 -8.79
C VAL A 95 -0.93 -14.29 -7.35
N CYS A 96 -0.46 -13.51 -6.38
CA CYS A 96 -0.82 -13.67 -4.96
C CYS A 96 -2.32 -13.47 -4.72
N ALA A 97 -2.91 -12.43 -5.34
CA ALA A 97 -4.31 -12.07 -5.16
C ALA A 97 -5.30 -12.78 -6.10
N ALA A 98 -4.82 -13.52 -7.11
CA ALA A 98 -5.65 -14.07 -8.17
C ALA A 98 -6.80 -14.96 -7.67
N TYR A 99 -6.57 -15.79 -6.64
CA TYR A 99 -7.61 -16.66 -6.09
C TYR A 99 -8.70 -15.86 -5.38
N ASP A 100 -8.31 -14.93 -4.51
CA ASP A 100 -9.24 -14.11 -3.74
C ASP A 100 -10.04 -13.14 -4.62
N LEU A 101 -9.43 -12.66 -5.72
CA LEU A 101 -10.06 -11.74 -6.68
C LEU A 101 -10.95 -12.44 -7.72
N ALA A 102 -10.93 -13.76 -7.81
CA ALA A 102 -11.60 -14.52 -8.87
C ALA A 102 -13.12 -14.31 -8.95
N ASN A 103 -13.77 -13.85 -7.87
CA ASN A 103 -15.21 -13.61 -7.80
C ASN A 103 -15.59 -12.12 -7.69
N ASP A 104 -14.62 -11.20 -7.74
CA ASP A 104 -14.90 -9.76 -7.69
C ASP A 104 -15.23 -9.26 -9.10
N GLU A 105 -16.46 -8.80 -9.32
CA GLU A 105 -16.94 -8.32 -10.63
C GLU A 105 -16.08 -7.18 -11.18
N THR A 106 -15.65 -6.26 -10.29
CA THR A 106 -14.82 -5.11 -10.66
C THR A 106 -13.43 -5.58 -11.10
N TRP A 107 -12.88 -6.60 -10.42
CA TRP A 107 -11.62 -7.20 -10.85
C TRP A 107 -11.75 -7.96 -12.18
N ILE A 108 -12.81 -8.72 -12.38
CA ILE A 108 -13.02 -9.51 -13.61
C ILE A 108 -13.01 -8.60 -14.85
N GLU A 109 -13.62 -7.42 -14.75
CA GLU A 109 -13.60 -6.42 -15.83
C GLU A 109 -12.18 -5.86 -16.08
N PHE A 110 -11.35 -5.82 -15.05
CA PHE A 110 -9.99 -5.27 -15.08
C PHE A 110 -8.88 -6.29 -15.35
N ASP A 111 -9.14 -7.59 -15.15
CA ASP A 111 -8.13 -8.67 -15.20
C ASP A 111 -7.35 -8.70 -16.52
N ALA A 112 -8.03 -8.51 -17.65
CA ALA A 112 -7.40 -8.46 -18.96
C ALA A 112 -6.39 -7.30 -19.09
N VAL A 113 -6.66 -6.16 -18.46
CA VAL A 113 -5.74 -5.02 -18.41
C VAL A 113 -4.58 -5.34 -17.46
N ALA A 114 -4.87 -5.84 -16.26
CA ALA A 114 -3.85 -6.25 -15.28
C ALA A 114 -2.85 -7.26 -15.86
N ALA A 115 -3.31 -8.20 -16.69
CA ALA A 115 -2.46 -9.17 -17.39
C ALA A 115 -1.39 -8.52 -18.29
N LEU A 116 -1.69 -7.35 -18.89
CA LEU A 116 -0.73 -6.62 -19.74
C LEU A 116 0.35 -5.90 -18.93
N HIS A 117 0.05 -5.55 -17.69
CA HIS A 117 0.95 -4.77 -16.82
C HIS A 117 1.77 -5.63 -15.84
N GLN A 118 1.64 -6.97 -15.88
CA GLN A 118 2.35 -7.88 -14.97
C GLN A 118 3.87 -7.66 -14.93
N LYS A 119 4.48 -7.24 -16.05
CA LYS A 119 5.92 -7.00 -16.19
C LYS A 119 6.34 -5.55 -16.03
N THR A 120 5.44 -4.72 -15.53
CA THR A 120 5.66 -3.30 -15.29
C THR A 120 5.60 -3.01 -13.80
N ARG A 121 6.01 -1.79 -13.46
CA ARG A 121 5.81 -1.19 -12.13
C ARG A 121 4.86 0.01 -12.19
N ASP A 122 4.20 0.21 -13.32
CA ASP A 122 3.29 1.36 -13.53
C ASP A 122 2.24 1.38 -12.42
N PRO A 123 2.04 2.49 -11.71
CA PRO A 123 1.12 2.52 -10.60
C PRO A 123 -0.32 2.27 -11.04
N LEU A 124 -1.13 1.78 -10.12
CA LEU A 124 -2.55 1.59 -10.29
C LEU A 124 -3.29 2.71 -9.55
N ALA A 125 -3.99 3.57 -10.27
CA ALA A 125 -4.97 4.47 -9.69
C ALA A 125 -6.20 3.67 -9.28
N VAL A 126 -6.55 3.74 -7.99
CA VAL A 126 -7.72 3.05 -7.42
C VAL A 126 -8.64 4.10 -6.83
N THR A 127 -9.86 4.18 -7.36
CA THR A 127 -10.87 5.11 -6.84
C THR A 127 -11.60 4.51 -5.64
N ARG A 128 -12.29 5.35 -4.87
CA ARG A 128 -13.05 4.92 -3.69
C ARG A 128 -14.10 3.85 -3.98
N GLY A 129 -14.68 3.83 -5.18
CA GLY A 129 -15.63 2.79 -5.60
C GLY A 129 -14.99 1.40 -5.73
N GLU A 130 -13.67 1.35 -5.80
CA GLU A 130 -12.86 0.16 -6.10
C GLU A 130 -12.03 -0.27 -4.89
N PHE A 131 -12.20 0.37 -3.74
CA PHE A 131 -11.50 0.03 -2.51
C PHE A 131 -11.80 -1.38 -2.02
N SER A 132 -12.91 -2.00 -2.43
CA SER A 132 -13.15 -3.43 -2.16
C SER A 132 -12.10 -4.32 -2.83
N VAL A 133 -11.70 -4.02 -4.06
CA VAL A 133 -10.63 -4.73 -4.77
C VAL A 133 -9.31 -4.55 -4.05
N LEU A 134 -8.98 -3.31 -3.66
CA LEU A 134 -7.76 -3.01 -2.90
C LEU A 134 -7.74 -3.75 -1.56
N GLN A 135 -8.87 -3.82 -0.86
CA GLN A 135 -8.98 -4.58 0.39
C GLN A 135 -8.67 -6.06 0.18
N VAL A 136 -9.19 -6.66 -0.89
CA VAL A 136 -8.93 -8.06 -1.24
C VAL A 136 -7.46 -8.27 -1.59
N MET A 137 -6.83 -7.35 -2.33
CA MET A 137 -5.39 -7.41 -2.61
C MET A 137 -4.54 -7.35 -1.34
N ILE A 138 -4.82 -6.40 -0.45
CA ILE A 138 -4.11 -6.27 0.84
C ILE A 138 -4.26 -7.56 1.64
N LYS A 139 -5.50 -8.07 1.74
CA LYS A 139 -5.80 -9.33 2.43
C LYS A 139 -4.99 -10.49 1.85
N ALA A 140 -4.99 -10.64 0.52
CA ALA A 140 -4.27 -11.72 -0.14
C ALA A 140 -2.75 -11.62 0.07
N ILE A 141 -2.16 -10.43 0.01
CA ILE A 141 -0.74 -10.23 0.30
C ILE A 141 -0.42 -10.63 1.73
N LEU A 142 -1.22 -10.16 2.68
CA LEU A 142 -1.01 -10.50 4.09
C LEU A 142 -1.13 -12.02 4.24
N GLU A 143 -2.23 -12.66 3.82
CA GLU A 143 -2.51 -14.07 4.08
C GLU A 143 -1.65 -15.06 3.29
N ASN A 144 -1.42 -14.78 2.00
CA ASN A 144 -0.85 -15.70 1.03
C ASN A 144 0.53 -15.23 0.50
N GLY A 145 1.02 -14.09 0.95
CA GLY A 145 2.32 -13.59 0.55
C GLY A 145 3.46 -14.43 1.13
N GLU A 146 4.49 -14.64 0.33
CA GLU A 146 5.65 -15.48 0.66
C GLU A 146 6.98 -14.77 0.39
N SER A 147 6.98 -13.65 -0.34
CA SER A 147 8.22 -12.98 -0.74
C SER A 147 8.07 -11.47 -0.91
N PRO A 148 9.15 -10.68 -0.75
CA PRO A 148 9.12 -9.23 -0.97
C PRO A 148 8.69 -8.79 -2.38
N ALA A 149 8.61 -9.70 -3.35
CA ALA A 149 8.04 -9.39 -4.67
C ALA A 149 6.53 -9.10 -4.64
N GLN A 150 5.88 -9.36 -3.51
CA GLN A 150 4.46 -9.09 -3.26
C GLN A 150 4.24 -7.88 -2.35
N ASP A 151 5.30 -7.19 -1.93
CA ASP A 151 5.18 -5.93 -1.19
C ASP A 151 4.39 -4.91 -2.02
N LEU A 152 3.46 -4.22 -1.36
CA LEU A 152 2.58 -3.25 -1.98
C LEU A 152 2.63 -1.93 -1.23
N ILE A 153 2.71 -0.84 -1.99
CA ILE A 153 2.68 0.52 -1.46
C ILE A 153 1.36 1.17 -1.86
N ILE A 154 0.71 1.87 -0.94
CA ILE A 154 -0.47 2.70 -1.18
C ILE A 154 -0.13 4.12 -0.74
N THR A 155 -0.35 5.09 -1.62
CA THR A 155 0.04 6.48 -1.40
C THR A 155 -0.97 7.45 -2.04
N SER A 156 -0.73 8.75 -1.85
CA SER A 156 -1.54 9.83 -2.41
C SER A 156 -0.63 10.97 -2.85
N ASP A 157 -0.98 11.62 -3.95
CA ASP A 157 -0.38 12.88 -4.41
C ASP A 157 -1.04 14.12 -3.80
N LEU A 158 -2.08 13.95 -2.99
CA LEU A 158 -2.82 15.04 -2.34
C LEU A 158 -2.34 15.35 -0.92
N ILE A 159 -1.84 14.33 -0.21
CA ILE A 159 -1.36 14.44 1.16
C ILE A 159 -0.13 13.55 1.37
N PRO A 160 0.74 13.87 2.34
CA PRO A 160 1.84 12.99 2.73
C PRO A 160 1.30 11.71 3.41
N LEU A 161 1.11 10.66 2.62
CA LEU A 161 0.65 9.34 3.05
C LEU A 161 1.45 8.26 2.31
N LEU A 162 2.03 7.35 3.07
CA LEU A 162 2.68 6.16 2.55
C LEU A 162 2.27 4.97 3.43
N ILE A 163 1.61 3.98 2.84
CA ILE A 163 1.23 2.74 3.50
C ILE A 163 1.98 1.62 2.79
N GLU A 164 2.80 0.88 3.50
CA GLU A 164 3.51 -0.29 3.00
C GLU A 164 2.90 -1.55 3.60
N VAL A 165 2.56 -2.50 2.74
CA VAL A 165 1.97 -3.79 3.11
C VAL A 165 2.98 -4.89 2.81
N PHE A 166 3.38 -5.63 3.84
CA PHE A 166 4.36 -6.69 3.74
C PHE A 166 3.71 -8.08 3.89
N PRO A 167 4.14 -9.08 3.10
CA PRO A 167 3.68 -10.47 3.18
C PRO A 167 3.71 -11.12 4.57
N ASP A 168 4.62 -10.68 5.43
CA ASP A 168 4.79 -11.25 6.77
C ASP A 168 3.74 -10.77 7.79
N GLY A 169 2.72 -10.04 7.34
CA GLY A 169 1.67 -9.51 8.20
C GLY A 169 2.00 -8.14 8.81
N THR A 170 3.06 -7.49 8.35
CA THR A 170 3.44 -6.13 8.77
C THR A 170 2.78 -5.09 7.88
N VAL A 171 2.30 -4.00 8.48
CA VAL A 171 1.91 -2.79 7.75
C VAL A 171 2.61 -1.58 8.37
N SER A 172 3.30 -0.80 7.56
CA SER A 172 3.87 0.49 7.97
C SER A 172 3.03 1.62 7.40
N VAL A 173 2.70 2.62 8.23
CA VAL A 173 1.95 3.82 7.81
C VAL A 173 2.74 5.06 8.18
N THR A 174 3.26 5.76 7.17
CA THR A 174 3.84 7.09 7.32
C THR A 174 2.80 8.12 6.93
N CYS A 175 2.44 8.99 7.87
CA CYS A 175 1.42 10.00 7.67
C CYS A 175 1.65 11.21 8.58
N ARG A 176 0.87 12.28 8.42
CA ARG A 176 0.93 13.42 9.35
C ARG A 176 0.50 13.03 10.76
N GLN A 177 0.99 13.79 11.75
CA GLN A 177 0.70 13.54 13.17
C GLN A 177 -0.80 13.55 13.53
N ASP A 178 -1.60 14.45 12.93
CA ASP A 178 -3.06 14.50 13.15
C ASP A 178 -3.75 13.21 12.73
N VAL A 179 -3.34 12.65 11.59
CA VAL A 179 -3.82 11.36 11.07
C VAL A 179 -3.37 10.23 11.99
N ALA A 180 -2.09 10.18 12.34
CA ALA A 180 -1.54 9.13 13.19
C ALA A 180 -2.23 9.06 14.57
N ASP A 181 -2.50 10.22 15.16
CA ASP A 181 -3.24 10.33 16.41
C ASP A 181 -4.68 9.81 16.30
N GLU A 182 -5.36 10.06 15.18
CA GLU A 182 -6.70 9.56 14.92
C GLU A 182 -6.71 8.03 14.77
N LEU A 183 -5.75 7.49 14.03
CA LEU A 183 -5.57 6.05 13.83
C LEU A 183 -5.35 5.33 15.16
N VAL A 184 -4.54 5.89 16.04
CA VAL A 184 -4.28 5.34 17.36
C VAL A 184 -5.52 5.38 18.27
N ARG A 185 -6.32 6.46 18.22
CA ARG A 185 -7.43 6.68 19.17
C ARG A 185 -8.65 5.82 18.87
N ASN A 186 -8.84 5.47 17.61
CA ASN A 186 -10.07 4.86 17.11
C ASN A 186 -9.87 3.42 16.61
N LEU A 187 -8.74 2.78 16.96
CA LEU A 187 -8.39 1.38 16.64
C LEU A 187 -7.84 0.65 17.88
#